data_AF-A0A2R6DNS0-F1
#
_entry.id   AF-A0A2R6DNS0-F1
#
_cell.length_a   1.000
_cell.length_b   1.000
_cell.length_c   1.000
_cell.angle_alpha   90.00
_cell.angle_beta   90.00
_cell.angle_gamma   90.00
#
_symmetry.space_group_name_H-M   'P 1'
#
loop_
_entity.id
_entity.type
_entity.pdbx_description
1 polymer ?
#
loop_
_entity_poly.entity_id
_entity_poly.type
_entity_poly.pdbx_seq_one_letter_code
_entity_poly.pdbx_strand_id
1 'polypeptide(L)'
;MTTRPRLHGGSKLTGLLAVGLFAFLAAVFITSGFGTAEGFADGSVTRSIGYAMFNLDAGDVASEGFLVAFITIAVVLDAALDGAVMLAKKDEEGEA
;
A
#
# COMPACT_ATOMS: atom_id res chain seq x y z
N MET A 1 -9.04 -48.33 24.56
CA MET A 1 -10.50 -48.25 24.78
C MET A 1 -10.95 -46.85 24.38
N THR A 2 -11.69 -46.69 23.29
CA THR A 2 -12.21 -45.38 22.87
C THR A 2 -13.67 -45.27 23.31
N THR A 3 -13.97 -44.25 24.09
CA THR A 3 -15.32 -43.97 24.59
C THR A 3 -16.23 -43.59 23.42
N ARG A 4 -17.45 -44.13 23.39
CA ARG A 4 -18.43 -43.82 22.33
C ARG A 4 -18.75 -42.32 22.33
N PRO A 5 -18.81 -41.65 21.16
CA PRO A 5 -19.16 -40.24 21.09
C PRO A 5 -20.57 -40.02 21.62
N ARG A 6 -20.70 -39.09 22.58
CA ARG A 6 -21.99 -38.67 23.15
C ARG A 6 -22.33 -37.28 22.65
N LEU A 7 -23.61 -37.07 22.31
CA LEU A 7 -24.10 -35.76 21.91
C LEU A 7 -23.90 -34.75 23.03
N HIS A 8 -23.34 -33.59 22.70
CA HIS A 8 -23.12 -32.50 23.64
C HIS A 8 -24.46 -31.83 24.02
N GLY A 9 -24.85 -31.98 25.28
CA GLY A 9 -26.10 -31.45 25.86
C GLY A 9 -25.99 -30.03 26.43
N GLY A 10 -24.89 -29.32 26.18
CA GLY A 10 -24.70 -27.94 26.63
C GLY A 10 -25.62 -26.92 25.94
N SER A 11 -25.44 -25.64 26.28
CA SER A 11 -26.32 -24.55 25.84
C SER A 11 -26.49 -24.51 24.33
N LYS A 12 -27.73 -24.67 23.86
CA LYS A 12 -28.10 -24.56 22.44
C LYS A 12 -28.01 -23.12 21.92
N LEU A 13 -27.88 -22.14 22.82
CA LEU A 13 -27.75 -20.73 22.49
C LEU A 13 -26.54 -20.47 21.57
N THR A 14 -25.40 -21.10 21.85
CA THR A 14 -24.19 -20.94 21.02
C THR A 14 -24.40 -21.48 19.61
N GLY A 15 -25.10 -22.60 19.47
CA GLY A 15 -25.45 -23.16 18.16
C GLY A 15 -26.41 -22.24 17.40
N LEU A 16 -27.39 -21.66 18.09
CA LEU A 16 -28.32 -20.70 17.49
C LEU A 16 -27.59 -19.43 17.02
N LEU A 17 -26.68 -18.91 17.83
CA LEU A 17 -25.84 -17.76 17.46
C LEU A 17 -24.97 -18.06 16.24
N ALA A 18 -24.39 -19.26 16.15
CA ALA A 18 -23.59 -19.67 15.00
C ALA A 18 -24.43 -19.73 13.72
N VAL A 19 -25.64 -20.30 13.78
CA VAL A 19 -26.56 -20.33 12.63
C VAL A 19 -27.01 -18.93 12.23
N GLY A 20 -27.30 -18.07 13.21
CA GLY A 20 -27.65 -16.67 12.95
C GLY A 20 -26.53 -15.90 12.24
N LEU A 21 -25.29 -16.05 12.72
CA LEU A 21 -24.11 -15.44 12.09
C LEU A 21 -23.89 -15.99 10.67
N PHE A 22 -24.05 -17.30 10.47
CA PHE A 22 -23.95 -17.90 9.14
C PHE A 22 -24.98 -17.33 8.17
N ALA A 23 -26.25 -17.25 8.59
CA ALA A 23 -27.31 -16.69 7.76
C ALA A 23 -27.05 -15.21 7.43
N PHE A 24 -26.54 -14.44 8.39
CA PHE A 24 -26.15 -13.05 8.17
C PHE A 24 -25.04 -12.92 7.12
N LEU A 25 -23.95 -13.68 7.26
CA LEU A 25 -22.84 -13.66 6.30
C LEU A 25 -23.28 -14.15 4.91
N ALA A 26 -24.11 -15.20 4.84
CA ALA A 26 -24.68 -15.67 3.59
C ALA A 26 -25.53 -14.58 2.91
N ALA A 27 -26.36 -13.87 3.67
CA ALA A 27 -27.13 -12.75 3.16
C ALA A 27 -26.21 -11.64 2.63
N VAL A 28 -25.15 -11.27 3.37
CA VAL A 28 -24.15 -10.28 2.92
C VAL A 28 -23.51 -10.71 1.61
N PHE A 29 -23.05 -11.95 1.48
CA PHE A 29 -22.37 -12.42 0.26
C PHE A 29 -23.29 -12.52 -0.95
N ILE A 30 -24.55 -12.91 -0.75
CA ILE A 30 -25.55 -12.97 -1.84
C ILE A 30 -25.95 -11.57 -2.29
N THR A 31 -26.03 -10.63 -1.36
CA THR A 31 -26.47 -9.25 -1.64
C THR A 31 -25.32 -8.33 -2.01
N SER A 32 -24.07 -8.69 -1.71
CA SER A 32 -22.90 -7.95 -2.12
C SER A 32 -22.64 -8.17 -3.60
N GLY A 33 -22.68 -7.08 -4.37
CA GLY A 33 -22.08 -7.06 -5.70
C GLY A 33 -20.66 -6.54 -5.60
N PHE A 34 -19.70 -7.25 -6.19
CA PHE A 34 -18.54 -6.58 -6.73
C PHE A 34 -19.04 -5.84 -7.97
N GLY A 35 -18.80 -4.53 -8.06
CA GLY A 35 -19.12 -3.77 -9.27
C GLY A 35 -18.42 -4.36 -10.49
N THR A 36 -18.65 -3.79 -11.67
CA THR A 36 -17.84 -4.14 -12.84
C THR A 36 -16.37 -3.83 -12.53
N ALA A 37 -15.49 -4.80 -12.74
CA ALA A 37 -14.05 -4.56 -12.66
C ALA A 37 -13.69 -3.49 -13.68
N GLU A 38 -13.44 -2.28 -13.20
CA GLU A 38 -13.02 -1.15 -14.03
C GLU A 38 -11.51 -1.25 -14.21
N GLY A 39 -11.05 -1.14 -15.46
CA GLY A 39 -9.62 -1.05 -15.75
C GLY A 39 -9.03 0.25 -15.17
N PHE A 40 -7.70 0.40 -15.25
CA PHE A 40 -7.11 1.71 -15.01
C PHE A 40 -7.73 2.75 -15.93
N ALA A 41 -7.90 3.97 -15.42
CA ALA A 41 -8.37 5.10 -16.22
C ALA A 41 -7.54 5.23 -17.49
N ASP A 42 -8.22 5.53 -18.60
CA ASP A 42 -7.55 5.74 -19.89
C ASP A 42 -6.64 6.98 -19.77
N GLY A 43 -5.37 6.85 -20.11
CA GLY A 43 -4.40 7.90 -19.86
C GLY A 43 -2.95 7.46 -19.79
N SER A 44 -2.05 8.43 -19.86
CA SER A 44 -0.61 8.16 -19.77
C SER A 44 -0.17 8.10 -18.32
N VAL A 45 0.25 6.91 -17.88
CA VAL A 45 0.84 6.70 -16.55
C VAL A 45 2.09 7.57 -16.37
N THR A 46 2.98 7.58 -17.37
CA THR A 46 4.21 8.38 -17.33
C THR A 46 3.93 9.87 -17.16
N ARG A 47 2.93 10.40 -17.87
CA ARG A 47 2.54 11.81 -17.76
C ARG A 47 1.93 12.12 -16.39
N SER A 48 1.06 11.25 -15.89
CA SER A 48 0.44 11.40 -14.57
C SER A 48 1.47 11.36 -13.44
N ILE A 49 2.49 10.50 -13.55
CA ILE A 49 3.65 10.50 -12.62
C ILE A 49 4.36 11.86 -12.65
N GLY A 50 4.62 12.41 -13.84
CA GLY A 50 5.24 13.72 -13.98
C GLY A 50 4.44 14.83 -13.29
N TYR A 51 3.12 14.86 -13.43
CA TYR A 51 2.27 15.82 -12.74
C TYR A 51 2.27 15.62 -11.21
N ALA A 52 2.21 14.36 -10.75
CA ALA A 52 2.25 14.02 -9.32
C ALA A 52 3.58 14.46 -8.66
N MET A 53 4.72 14.31 -9.35
CA MET A 53 6.04 14.74 -8.85
C MET A 53 6.10 16.24 -8.55
N PHE A 54 5.35 17.06 -9.29
CA PHE A 54 5.31 18.51 -9.12
C PHE A 54 4.03 19.01 -8.44
N ASN A 55 3.20 18.11 -7.91
CA ASN A 55 1.92 18.44 -7.27
C ASN A 55 0.99 19.26 -8.20
N LEU A 56 0.90 18.86 -9.47
CA LEU A 56 0.06 19.49 -10.49
C LEU A 56 -1.23 18.69 -10.71
N ASP A 57 -2.37 19.38 -10.74
CA ASP A 57 -3.69 18.78 -10.92
C ASP A 57 -4.04 18.64 -12.42
N ALA A 58 -3.31 17.76 -13.11
CA ALA A 58 -3.47 17.53 -14.55
C ALA A 58 -3.28 16.04 -14.96
N GLY A 59 -3.16 15.14 -13.98
CA GLY A 59 -2.99 13.71 -14.21
C GLY A 59 -4.30 13.03 -14.63
N ASP A 60 -4.20 12.10 -15.59
CA ASP A 60 -5.33 11.25 -15.98
C ASP A 60 -5.61 10.19 -14.90
N VAL A 61 -4.59 9.86 -14.09
CA VAL A 61 -4.65 8.89 -13.00
C VAL A 61 -4.53 9.61 -11.66
N ALA A 62 -5.52 9.42 -10.78
CA ALA A 62 -5.52 9.99 -9.43
C ALA A 62 -4.30 9.51 -8.63
N SER A 63 -3.57 10.46 -8.05
CA SER A 63 -2.36 10.20 -7.26
C SER A 63 -2.14 11.28 -6.23
N GLU A 64 -1.38 10.96 -5.18
CA GLU A 64 -0.91 11.94 -4.21
C GLU A 64 0.23 12.79 -4.79
N GLY A 65 0.39 14.01 -4.26
CA GLY A 65 1.49 14.88 -4.63
C GLY A 65 2.81 14.46 -3.98
N PHE A 66 3.88 14.36 -4.77
CA PHE A 66 5.21 13.92 -4.32
C PHE A 66 6.25 15.05 -4.30
N LEU A 67 5.83 16.33 -4.35
CA LEU A 67 6.74 17.47 -4.44
C LEU A 67 7.78 17.49 -3.31
N VAL A 68 7.36 17.23 -2.06
CA VAL A 68 8.28 17.19 -0.92
C VAL A 68 9.31 16.07 -1.06
N ALA A 69 8.88 14.89 -1.51
CA ALA A 69 9.77 13.76 -1.73
C ALA A 69 10.76 14.06 -2.88
N PHE A 70 10.28 14.65 -3.98
CA PHE A 70 11.10 15.07 -5.11
C PHE A 70 12.21 16.03 -4.70
N ILE A 71 11.88 17.07 -3.92
CA ILE A 71 12.88 18.03 -3.42
C ILE A 71 13.82 17.39 -2.41
N THR A 72 13.32 16.53 -1.51
CA THR A 72 14.17 15.81 -0.56
C THR A 72 15.21 14.94 -1.27
N ILE A 73 14.82 14.23 -2.33
CA ILE A 73 15.74 13.42 -3.15
C ILE A 73 16.80 14.33 -3.77
N ALA A 74 16.42 15.49 -4.32
CA ALA A 74 17.39 16.42 -4.91
C ALA A 74 18.44 16.88 -3.87
N VAL A 75 18.00 17.28 -2.67
CA VAL A 75 18.90 17.69 -1.58
C VAL A 75 19.81 16.55 -1.12
N VAL A 76 19.27 15.34 -0.99
CA VAL A 76 20.05 14.17 -0.59
C VAL A 76 21.11 13.82 -1.65
N LEU A 77 20.75 13.88 -2.93
CA LEU A 77 21.67 13.60 -4.02
C LEU A 77 22.78 14.67 -4.12
N ASP A 78 22.45 15.94 -3.89
CA ASP A 78 23.41 17.04 -3.84
C ASP A 78 24.45 16.83 -2.71
N ALA A 79 23.98 16.61 -1.48
CA ALA A 79 24.85 16.34 -0.34
C ALA A 79 25.67 15.04 -0.51
N ALA A 80 25.10 14.02 -1.13
CA ALA A 80 25.81 12.77 -1.41
C ALA A 80 26.91 12.97 -2.45
N LEU A 81 26.65 13.79 -3.47
CA LEU A 81 27.64 14.15 -4.48
C LEU A 81 28.79 14.96 -3.85
N ASP A 82 28.47 15.99 -3.06
CA ASP A 82 29.46 16.80 -2.35
C ASP A 82 30.30 15.95 -1.39
N GLY A 83 29.65 15.06 -0.63
CA GLY A 83 30.34 14.11 0.25
C GLY A 83 31.25 13.16 -0.53
N ALA A 84 30.79 12.63 -1.66
CA ALA A 84 31.60 11.77 -2.51
C ALA A 84 32.83 12.50 -3.08
N VAL A 85 32.65 13.75 -3.52
CA VAL A 85 33.74 14.59 -4.05
C VAL A 85 34.73 14.95 -2.94
N MET A 86 34.26 15.36 -1.77
CA MET A 86 35.12 15.65 -0.61
C MET A 86 35.98 14.44 -0.23
N LEU A 87 35.37 13.25 -0.17
CA LEU A 87 36.07 12.00 0.16
C LEU A 87 37.05 11.54 -0.92
N ALA A 88 36.76 11.85 -2.19
CA ALA A 88 37.62 11.48 -3.31
C ALA A 88 38.86 12.36 -3.44
N LYS A 89 38.83 13.59 -2.91
CA LYS A 89 39.99 14.50 -2.92
C LYS A 89 41.06 13.94 -1.99
N LYS A 90 42.28 13.81 -2.52
CA LYS A 90 43.49 13.52 -1.72
C LYS A 90 44.12 14.85 -1.34
N ASP A 91 44.55 14.97 -0.10
CA ASP A 91 45.32 16.12 0.34
C ASP A 91 46.74 15.99 -0.20
N GLU A 92 47.23 17.01 -0.92
CA GLU A 92 48.60 17.09 -1.44
C GLU A 92 49.59 17.67 -0.38
N GLU A 93 49.19 17.78 0.88
CA GLU A 93 49.98 18.38 1.97
C GLU A 93 51.08 17.46 2.55
N GLY A 94 51.84 16.80 1.66
CA GLY A 94 52.91 15.88 2.05
C GLY A 94 54.15 15.90 1.16
N GLU A 95 54.32 16.88 0.26
CA GLU A 95 55.60 17.10 -0.42
C GLU A 95 56.48 18.09 0.36
N ALA A 96 57.36 17.55 1.20
CA ALA A 96 58.52 18.22 1.78
C ALA A 96 59.74 17.27 1.74
#